data_AF-A0A5J4X4T2-F1
#
_entry.id   AF-A0A5J4X4T2-F1
#
_cell.length_a   1.000
_cell.length_b   1.000
_cell.length_c   1.000
_cell.angle_alpha   90.00
_cell.angle_beta   90.00
_cell.angle_gamma   90.00
#
_symmetry.space_group_name_H-M   'P 1'
#
loop_
_entity.id
_entity.type
_entity.pdbx_description
1 polymer ?
#
loop_
_entity_poly.entity_id
_entity_poly.type
_entity_poly.pdbx_seq_one_letter_code
_entity_poly.pdbx_strand_id
1 'polypeptide(L)'
;LEYVHSKNYIHRDVKPDNFLVGLGKDRGTIYIIDFGLAKKYRDESSHEHIKFCDQKGITGTVRYSSINTHFGLEQSRRDDMESLAFNLVYLMNGSLPWQGIRGQDRHDKYKRIGRMKIGYRVEELCKGLPHEFVTYFNYVRNLQFEEEPDYNYLRSLFRDVMRREGYQYDQQFDWTIGSDSEWESKFRKQRRRESEQSFLENYNEKHRNREKIRQQNKLEGIEGSEDTESTQFSNSIERNKQQRRLQKLKDKDRQDRLIDYNRKVQTWGRPEEKEMDQVAFQMKEKELELEMLKEREQQLEREKERQKEQERLEREKEKEKYRQEKERQEKE
;
A
#
# COMPACT_ATOMS: atom_id res chain seq x y z
N LEU A 1 16.36 12.66 9.57
CA LEU A 1 15.09 12.28 10.23
C LEU A 1 15.02 12.76 11.66
N GLU A 2 15.93 12.38 12.55
CA GLU A 2 15.98 12.90 13.94
C GLU A 2 15.85 14.43 14.02
N TYR A 3 16.58 15.18 13.18
CA TYR A 3 16.44 16.64 13.11
C TYR A 3 15.01 17.11 12.73
N VAL A 4 14.33 16.41 11.83
CA VAL A 4 12.94 16.72 11.46
C VAL A 4 12.01 16.46 12.64
N HIS A 5 12.21 15.33 13.33
CA HIS A 5 11.45 14.95 14.52
C HIS A 5 11.70 15.93 15.69
N SER A 6 12.93 16.42 15.88
CA SER A 6 13.22 17.42 16.92
C SER A 6 12.53 18.76 16.65
N LYS A 7 12.16 19.05 15.39
CA LYS A 7 11.31 20.17 15.00
C LYS A 7 9.81 19.88 15.08
N ASN A 8 9.41 18.79 15.75
CA ASN A 8 8.01 18.39 16.00
C ASN A 8 7.25 17.87 14.76
N TYR A 9 7.95 17.57 13.65
CA TYR A 9 7.36 17.05 12.42
C TYR A 9 7.78 15.60 12.14
N ILE A 10 6.91 14.86 11.48
CA ILE A 10 7.23 13.62 10.76
C ILE A 10 7.16 13.90 9.25
N HIS A 11 8.00 13.22 8.48
CA HIS A 11 8.16 13.42 7.04
C HIS A 11 7.06 12.73 6.24
N ARG A 12 6.71 11.48 6.57
CA ARG A 12 5.66 10.64 5.93
C ARG A 12 5.88 10.26 4.46
N ASP A 13 6.98 10.68 3.85
CA ASP A 13 7.39 10.25 2.50
C ASP A 13 8.90 10.01 2.40
N VAL A 14 9.43 9.19 3.31
CA VAL A 14 10.85 8.81 3.32
C VAL A 14 11.13 7.84 2.18
N LYS A 15 11.79 8.34 1.12
CA LYS A 15 12.13 7.60 -0.10
C LYS A 15 13.46 8.10 -0.67
N PRO A 16 14.17 7.34 -1.52
CA PRO A 16 15.50 7.73 -2.00
C PRO A 16 15.46 9.06 -2.77
N ASP A 17 14.41 9.32 -3.54
CA ASP A 17 14.22 10.55 -4.32
C ASP A 17 14.17 11.83 -3.46
N ASN A 18 13.79 11.71 -2.19
CA ASN A 18 13.72 12.85 -1.26
C ASN A 18 15.03 13.07 -0.48
N PHE A 19 16.07 12.29 -0.78
CA PHE A 19 17.42 12.49 -0.27
C PHE A 19 18.33 12.96 -1.41
N LEU A 20 18.89 14.15 -1.28
CA LEU A 20 19.76 14.75 -2.29
C LEU A 20 21.19 14.90 -1.77
N VAL A 21 22.16 14.74 -2.67
CA VAL A 21 23.57 15.01 -2.40
C VAL A 21 23.85 16.51 -2.59
N GLY A 22 24.60 17.12 -1.67
CA GLY A 22 25.04 18.50 -1.80
C GLY A 22 25.97 18.73 -3.00
N LEU A 23 26.16 20.00 -3.37
CA LEU A 23 27.02 20.40 -4.49
C LEU A 23 28.33 21.01 -3.98
N GLY A 24 29.37 20.95 -4.80
CA GLY A 24 30.67 21.55 -4.50
C GLY A 24 31.28 21.03 -3.20
N LYS A 25 31.41 21.92 -2.20
CA LYS A 25 31.99 21.58 -0.89
C LYS A 25 31.09 20.67 -0.05
N ASP A 26 29.79 20.60 -0.36
CA ASP A 26 28.81 19.82 0.40
C ASP A 26 28.54 18.44 -0.22
N ARG A 27 29.38 17.96 -1.15
CA ARG A 27 29.21 16.64 -1.80
C ARG A 27 29.23 15.45 -0.84
N GLY A 28 29.76 15.64 0.37
CA GLY A 28 29.69 14.66 1.46
C GLY A 28 28.41 14.71 2.31
N THR A 29 27.51 15.66 2.03
CA THR A 29 26.30 15.92 2.83
C THR A 29 25.04 15.46 2.10
N ILE A 30 24.18 14.74 2.83
CA ILE A 30 22.85 14.33 2.38
C ILE A 30 21.79 15.25 2.97
N TYR A 31 21.00 15.86 2.09
CA TYR A 31 19.86 16.70 2.41
C TYR A 31 18.56 15.92 2.28
N ILE A 32 17.61 16.18 3.18
CA ILE A 32 16.23 15.72 3.05
C ILE A 32 15.37 16.86 2.52
N ILE A 33 14.51 16.57 1.55
CA ILE A 33 13.64 17.55 0.87
C ILE A 33 12.19 17.07 0.82
N ASP A 34 11.30 17.91 0.28
CA ASP A 34 9.88 17.63 0.05
C ASP A 34 9.07 17.37 1.33
N PHE A 35 8.84 18.45 2.08
CA PHE A 35 7.97 18.47 3.25
C PHE A 35 6.48 18.62 2.90
N GLY A 36 6.07 18.44 1.63
CA GLY A 36 4.68 18.59 1.20
C GLY A 36 3.71 17.62 1.86
N LEU A 37 4.22 16.47 2.31
CA LEU A 37 3.48 15.48 3.09
C LEU A 37 3.85 15.49 4.57
N ALA A 38 4.71 16.39 5.04
CA ALA A 38 5.08 16.44 6.45
C ALA A 38 3.87 16.78 7.35
N LYS A 39 3.91 16.34 8.61
CA LYS A 39 2.84 16.61 9.58
C LYS A 39 3.43 16.82 10.97
N LYS A 40 2.90 17.79 11.71
CA LYS A 40 3.23 17.99 13.12
C LYS A 40 2.71 16.79 13.93
N TYR A 41 3.59 16.11 14.66
CA TYR A 41 3.24 14.90 15.44
C TYR A 41 3.12 15.17 16.94
N ARG A 42 3.59 16.34 17.40
CA ARG A 42 3.41 16.78 18.79
C ARG A 42 3.28 18.29 18.87
N ASP A 43 2.65 18.78 19.91
CA ASP A 43 2.63 20.21 20.19
C ASP A 43 4.05 20.76 20.42
N GLU A 44 4.28 22.02 20.09
CA GLU A 44 5.62 22.64 20.21
C GLU A 44 5.92 23.12 21.62
N SER A 45 4.90 23.51 22.39
CA SER A 45 5.05 24.03 23.73
C SER A 45 4.92 22.92 24.78
N SER A 46 3.90 22.07 24.67
CA SER A 46 3.66 21.00 25.64
C SER A 46 4.39 19.69 25.31
N HIS A 47 4.89 19.55 24.08
CA HIS A 47 5.38 18.28 23.53
C HIS A 47 4.36 17.13 23.58
N GLU A 48 3.07 17.43 23.78
CA GLU A 48 1.99 16.44 23.78
C GLU A 48 1.88 15.79 22.38
N HIS A 49 1.96 14.46 22.34
CA HIS A 49 1.89 13.70 21.10
C HIS A 49 0.46 13.74 20.52
N ILE A 50 0.34 13.70 19.18
CA ILE A 50 -0.96 13.53 18.52
C ILE A 50 -1.62 12.25 19.01
N LYS A 51 -2.95 12.27 19.16
CA LYS A 51 -3.71 11.09 19.54
C LYS A 51 -3.63 10.02 18.46
N PHE A 52 -3.54 8.77 18.91
CA PHE A 52 -3.69 7.63 18.02
C PHE A 52 -5.04 7.68 17.29
N CYS A 53 -5.03 7.41 15.99
CA CYS A 53 -6.21 7.39 15.14
C CYS A 53 -6.01 6.32 14.06
N ASP A 54 -7.08 5.60 13.75
CA ASP A 54 -7.14 4.66 12.64
C ASP A 54 -7.93 5.27 11.46
N GLN A 55 -8.15 4.48 10.40
CA GLN A 55 -8.89 4.88 9.19
C GLN A 55 -8.25 6.02 8.38
N LYS A 56 -6.94 6.19 8.47
CA LYS A 56 -6.21 7.10 7.59
C LYS A 56 -6.03 6.49 6.21
N GLY A 57 -6.11 7.35 5.19
CA GLY A 57 -5.68 6.99 3.85
C GLY A 57 -4.16 6.76 3.81
N ILE A 58 -3.72 5.89 2.90
CA ILE A 58 -2.29 5.68 2.65
C ILE A 58 -1.72 6.97 2.07
N THR A 59 -0.73 7.52 2.76
CA THR A 59 0.01 8.73 2.37
C THR A 59 1.48 8.37 2.12
N GLY A 60 2.12 9.08 1.20
CA GLY A 60 3.49 8.81 0.78
C GLY A 60 3.64 7.64 -0.20
N THR A 61 4.88 7.27 -0.44
CA THR A 61 5.26 6.24 -1.42
C THR A 61 5.09 4.85 -0.86
N VAL A 62 4.03 4.15 -1.29
CA VAL A 62 3.61 2.80 -0.81
C VAL A 62 4.73 1.75 -0.77
N ARG A 63 5.71 1.85 -1.69
CA ARG A 63 6.88 0.97 -1.73
C ARG A 63 7.68 1.03 -0.42
N TYR A 64 7.87 2.22 0.13
CA TYR A 64 8.69 2.48 1.30
C TYR A 64 7.89 2.70 2.58
N SER A 65 6.57 2.90 2.50
CA SER A 65 5.74 3.16 3.68
C SER A 65 5.78 2.04 4.73
N SER A 66 5.65 2.40 6.00
CA SER A 66 5.57 1.44 7.13
C SER A 66 4.41 0.45 6.97
N ILE A 67 4.47 -0.67 7.70
CA ILE A 67 3.37 -1.65 7.74
C ILE A 67 2.11 -0.99 8.34
N ASN A 68 2.25 -0.19 9.40
CA ASN A 68 1.13 0.52 10.03
C ASN A 68 0.38 1.42 9.03
N THR A 69 1.11 2.07 8.12
CA THR A 69 0.51 2.91 7.08
C THR A 69 -0.44 2.12 6.17
N HIS A 70 -0.11 0.87 5.85
CA HIS A 70 -0.97 -0.02 5.04
C HIS A 70 -2.28 -0.40 5.75
N PHE A 71 -2.26 -0.40 7.08
CA PHE A 71 -3.45 -0.63 7.91
C PHE A 71 -4.27 0.64 8.18
N GLY A 72 -3.86 1.78 7.63
CA GLY A 72 -4.53 3.06 7.83
C GLY A 72 -4.37 3.58 9.25
N LEU A 73 -3.31 3.19 9.95
CA LEU A 73 -2.98 3.77 11.24
C LEU A 73 -2.30 5.13 11.04
N GLU A 74 -2.53 6.06 11.98
CA GLU A 74 -1.83 7.33 12.01
C GLU A 74 -0.31 7.09 12.06
N GLN A 75 0.44 7.84 11.26
CA GLN A 75 1.89 7.75 11.24
C GLN A 75 2.49 8.56 12.40
N SER A 76 3.59 8.06 12.96
CA SER A 76 4.45 8.77 13.91
C SER A 76 5.93 8.58 13.55
N ARG A 77 6.83 8.96 14.47
CA ARG A 77 8.28 8.87 14.30
C ARG A 77 8.75 7.46 13.90
N ARG A 78 8.12 6.41 14.44
CA ARG A 78 8.48 5.02 14.14
C ARG A 78 8.27 4.65 12.67
N ASP A 79 7.29 5.26 12.02
CA ASP A 79 6.92 4.97 10.64
C ASP A 79 7.92 5.57 9.64
N ASP A 80 8.45 6.77 9.94
CA ASP A 80 9.59 7.34 9.19
C ASP A 80 10.85 6.46 9.34
N MET A 81 11.08 5.90 10.54
CA MET A 81 12.23 5.03 10.80
C MET A 81 12.12 3.66 10.13
N GLU A 82 10.93 3.02 10.11
CA GLU A 82 10.70 1.79 9.34
C GLU A 82 10.82 2.06 7.84
N SER A 83 10.32 3.21 7.36
CA SER A 83 10.48 3.59 5.97
C SER A 83 11.96 3.74 5.60
N LEU A 84 12.78 4.34 6.46
CA LEU A 84 14.24 4.38 6.27
C LEU A 84 14.87 2.98 6.18
N ALA A 85 14.42 2.01 6.98
CA ALA A 85 14.93 0.64 6.89
C ALA A 85 14.70 0.02 5.50
N PHE A 86 13.49 0.18 4.95
CA PHE A 86 13.18 -0.27 3.59
C PHE A 86 14.02 0.46 2.53
N ASN A 87 14.33 1.74 2.73
CA ASN A 87 15.21 2.50 1.85
C ASN A 87 16.64 1.93 1.87
N LEU A 88 17.19 1.64 3.04
CA LEU A 88 18.53 1.09 3.17
C LEU A 88 18.64 -0.29 2.51
N VAL A 89 17.67 -1.19 2.73
CA VAL A 89 17.63 -2.49 2.03
C VAL A 89 17.51 -2.32 0.52
N TYR A 90 16.67 -1.38 0.07
CA TYR A 90 16.53 -1.07 -1.35
C TYR A 90 17.86 -0.61 -1.97
N LEU A 91 18.63 0.23 -1.28
CA LEU A 91 19.94 0.68 -1.76
C LEU A 91 20.96 -0.46 -1.83
N MET A 92 20.94 -1.38 -0.86
CA MET A 92 21.84 -2.53 -0.84
C MET A 92 21.49 -3.59 -1.90
N ASN A 93 20.21 -3.89 -2.08
CA ASN A 93 19.75 -4.99 -2.93
C ASN A 93 19.30 -4.53 -4.33
N GLY A 94 19.20 -3.22 -4.57
CA GLY A 94 18.64 -2.61 -5.79
C GLY A 94 17.12 -2.76 -5.94
N SER A 95 16.47 -3.59 -5.13
CA SER A 95 15.02 -3.83 -5.18
C SER A 95 14.44 -4.32 -3.85
N LEU A 96 13.11 -4.29 -3.74
CA LEU A 96 12.29 -4.83 -2.65
C LEU A 96 11.32 -5.89 -3.20
N PRO A 97 11.01 -6.95 -2.43
CA PRO A 97 10.21 -8.08 -2.91
C PRO A 97 8.80 -7.71 -3.40
N TRP A 98 8.21 -6.63 -2.89
CA TRP A 98 6.88 -6.15 -3.25
C TRP A 98 6.87 -5.11 -4.38
N GLN A 99 7.91 -5.06 -5.22
CA GLN A 99 7.91 -4.29 -6.46
C GLN A 99 7.17 -5.02 -7.60
N GLY A 100 6.65 -4.27 -8.57
CA GLY A 100 5.99 -4.84 -9.75
C GLY A 100 4.60 -5.46 -9.50
N ILE A 101 4.10 -5.41 -8.26
CA ILE A 101 2.80 -6.00 -7.90
C ILE A 101 1.65 -5.30 -8.62
N ARG A 102 0.83 -6.10 -9.31
CA ARG A 102 -0.39 -5.68 -9.99
C ARG A 102 -1.60 -5.95 -9.08
N GLY A 103 -2.55 -5.04 -9.13
CA GLY A 103 -3.88 -5.18 -8.51
C GLY A 103 -4.95 -4.80 -9.53
N GLN A 104 -6.19 -5.19 -9.25
CA GLN A 104 -7.35 -4.83 -10.09
C GLN A 104 -7.56 -3.31 -10.13
N ASP A 105 -7.35 -2.67 -8.99
CA ASP A 105 -7.32 -1.22 -8.84
C ASP A 105 -6.18 -0.80 -7.89
N ARG A 106 -6.09 0.52 -7.62
CA ARG A 106 -5.07 1.10 -6.73
C ARG A 106 -5.17 0.56 -5.30
N HIS A 107 -6.39 0.33 -4.80
CA HIS A 107 -6.64 -0.13 -3.44
C HIS A 107 -6.24 -1.59 -3.26
N ASP A 108 -6.61 -2.45 -4.20
CA ASP A 108 -6.19 -3.85 -4.25
C ASP A 108 -4.67 -3.96 -4.36
N LYS A 109 -4.04 -3.16 -5.23
CA LYS A 109 -2.56 -3.10 -5.34
C LYS A 109 -1.92 -2.78 -3.98
N TYR A 110 -2.43 -1.78 -3.27
CA TYR A 110 -1.87 -1.36 -1.98
C TYR A 110 -2.06 -2.42 -0.91
N LYS A 111 -3.25 -3.04 -0.84
CA LYS A 111 -3.49 -4.18 0.06
C LYS A 111 -2.55 -5.35 -0.21
N ARG A 112 -2.30 -5.69 -1.48
CA ARG A 112 -1.36 -6.77 -1.84
C ARG A 112 0.07 -6.45 -1.39
N ILE A 113 0.53 -5.22 -1.61
CA ILE A 113 1.84 -4.77 -1.12
C ILE A 113 1.91 -4.87 0.41
N GLY A 114 0.90 -4.39 1.12
CA GLY A 114 0.83 -4.49 2.58
C GLY A 114 0.89 -5.94 3.07
N ARG A 115 0.09 -6.84 2.47
CA ARG A 115 0.10 -8.28 2.77
C ARG A 115 1.49 -8.89 2.54
N MET A 116 2.17 -8.54 1.45
CA MET A 116 3.53 -9.01 1.20
C MET A 116 4.51 -8.51 2.26
N LYS A 117 4.43 -7.24 2.68
CA LYS A 117 5.32 -6.70 3.73
C LYS A 117 5.16 -7.43 5.07
N ILE A 118 3.92 -7.79 5.42
CA ILE A 118 3.62 -8.53 6.66
C ILE A 118 4.09 -9.99 6.54
N GLY A 119 3.89 -10.61 5.38
CA GLY A 119 4.27 -12.00 5.14
C GLY A 119 5.78 -12.21 5.02
N TYR A 120 6.54 -11.17 4.68
CA TYR A 120 8.00 -11.25 4.54
C TYR A 120 8.69 -11.22 5.90
N ARG A 121 9.46 -12.26 6.22
CA ARG A 121 10.30 -12.29 7.42
C ARG A 121 11.43 -11.29 7.30
N VAL A 122 11.77 -10.60 8.39
CA VAL A 122 12.85 -9.61 8.40
C VAL A 122 14.19 -10.27 8.04
N GLU A 123 14.43 -11.48 8.54
CA GLU A 123 15.64 -12.25 8.27
C GLU A 123 15.78 -12.60 6.78
N GLU A 124 14.65 -12.86 6.11
CA GLU A 124 14.63 -13.12 4.68
C GLU A 124 14.86 -11.84 3.88
N LEU A 125 14.24 -10.72 4.29
CA LEU A 125 14.39 -9.42 3.65
C LEU A 125 15.84 -8.94 3.67
N CYS A 126 16.52 -9.20 4.79
CA CYS A 126 17.90 -8.80 5.05
C CYS A 126 18.91 -9.92 4.75
N LYS A 127 18.51 -10.98 4.03
CA LYS A 127 19.40 -12.10 3.73
C LYS A 127 20.64 -11.62 2.97
N GLY A 128 21.83 -11.92 3.51
CA GLY A 128 23.12 -11.50 2.94
C GLY A 128 23.57 -10.10 3.35
N LEU A 129 22.77 -9.35 4.12
CA LEU A 129 23.16 -8.07 4.72
C LEU A 129 23.71 -8.28 6.15
N PRO A 130 24.47 -7.32 6.70
CA PRO A 130 24.87 -7.35 8.11
C PRO A 130 23.66 -7.51 9.04
N HIS A 131 23.83 -8.27 10.12
CA HIS A 131 22.73 -8.61 11.03
C HIS A 131 22.05 -7.37 11.65
N GLU A 132 22.77 -6.26 11.73
CA GLU A 132 22.31 -4.96 12.20
C GLU A 132 21.11 -4.42 11.42
N PHE A 133 20.93 -4.81 10.16
CA PHE A 133 19.71 -4.51 9.41
C PHE A 133 18.49 -5.19 10.05
N VAL A 134 18.61 -6.47 10.43
CA VAL A 134 17.54 -7.20 11.14
C VAL A 134 17.28 -6.56 12.50
N THR A 135 18.35 -6.26 13.25
CA THR A 135 18.24 -5.59 14.55
C THR A 135 17.52 -4.24 14.44
N TYR A 136 17.87 -3.43 13.43
CA TYR A 136 17.20 -2.15 13.17
C TYR A 136 15.70 -2.36 12.90
N PHE A 137 15.32 -3.28 12.00
CA PHE A 137 13.92 -3.54 11.68
C PHE A 137 13.13 -3.99 12.90
N ASN A 138 13.66 -4.93 13.68
CA ASN A 138 13.00 -5.44 14.87
C ASN A 138 12.84 -4.33 15.93
N TYR A 139 13.86 -3.47 16.09
CA TYR A 139 13.77 -2.31 16.96
C TYR A 139 12.63 -1.37 16.53
N VAL A 140 12.63 -0.89 15.28
CA VAL A 140 11.65 0.13 14.84
C VAL A 140 10.21 -0.40 14.76
N ARG A 141 10.03 -1.70 14.51
CA ARG A 141 8.70 -2.35 14.52
C ARG A 141 8.13 -2.51 15.94
N ASN A 142 8.98 -2.59 16.96
CA ASN A 142 8.57 -2.73 18.35
C ASN A 142 8.34 -1.39 19.07
N LEU A 143 8.70 -0.27 18.46
CA LEU A 143 8.43 1.06 19.00
C LEU A 143 6.93 1.30 19.17
N GLN A 144 6.53 1.80 20.33
CA GLN A 144 5.17 2.27 20.56
C GLN A 144 4.86 3.51 19.72
N PHE A 145 3.59 3.80 19.51
CA PHE A 145 3.16 4.90 18.64
C PHE A 145 3.74 6.25 19.06
N GLU A 146 3.81 6.52 20.36
CA GLU A 146 4.29 7.79 20.91
C GLU A 146 5.77 7.74 21.29
N GLU A 147 6.41 6.57 21.21
CA GLU A 147 7.77 6.36 21.68
C GLU A 147 8.78 7.17 20.88
N GLU A 148 9.82 7.66 21.57
CA GLU A 148 10.94 8.31 20.93
C GLU A 148 11.97 7.25 20.52
N PRO A 149 12.26 7.09 19.21
CA PRO A 149 13.33 6.21 18.77
C PRO A 149 14.68 6.63 19.38
N ASP A 150 15.46 5.68 19.88
CA ASP A 150 16.86 5.89 20.23
C ASP A 150 17.68 6.00 18.93
N TYR A 151 17.76 7.22 18.40
CA TYR A 151 18.49 7.50 17.18
C TYR A 151 19.99 7.22 17.32
N ASN A 152 20.55 7.33 18.53
CA ASN A 152 21.97 7.06 18.78
C ASN A 152 22.26 5.57 18.69
N TYR A 153 21.42 4.74 19.31
CA TYR A 153 21.48 3.28 19.17
C TYR A 153 21.36 2.87 17.69
N LEU A 154 20.35 3.38 16.97
CA LEU A 154 20.18 3.02 15.57
C LEU A 154 21.37 3.42 14.68
N ARG A 155 22.03 4.54 14.99
CA ARG A 155 23.29 4.92 14.34
C ARG A 155 24.47 4.05 14.76
N SER A 156 24.55 3.66 16.03
CA SER A 156 25.67 2.87 16.53
C SER A 156 25.73 1.50 15.86
N LEU A 157 24.58 0.88 15.60
CA LEU A 157 24.48 -0.36 14.84
C LEU A 157 25.32 -0.30 13.55
N PHE A 158 25.07 0.69 12.69
CA PHE A 158 25.78 0.80 11.42
C PHE A 158 27.22 1.33 11.55
N ARG A 159 27.50 2.18 12.55
CA ARG A 159 28.88 2.61 12.85
C ARG A 159 29.76 1.44 13.31
N ASP A 160 29.19 0.51 14.05
CA ASP A 160 29.91 -0.67 14.54
C ASP A 160 30.19 -1.67 13.40
N VAL A 161 29.26 -1.82 12.45
CA VAL A 161 29.53 -2.54 11.19
C VAL A 161 30.67 -1.87 10.44
N MET A 162 30.56 -0.55 10.23
CA MET A 162 31.58 0.22 9.50
C MET A 162 32.98 0.02 10.10
N ARG A 163 33.10 0.11 11.43
CA ARG A 163 34.37 -0.10 12.15
C ARG A 163 34.88 -1.54 12.00
N ARG A 164 34.00 -2.53 12.13
CA ARG A 164 34.35 -3.96 12.02
C ARG A 164 34.89 -4.33 10.64
N GLU A 165 34.29 -3.76 9.61
CA GLU A 165 34.70 -3.95 8.21
C GLU A 165 35.90 -3.08 7.82
N GLY A 166 36.45 -2.27 8.75
CA GLY A 166 37.64 -1.45 8.52
C GLY A 166 37.40 -0.16 7.73
N TYR A 167 36.15 0.25 7.55
CA TYR A 167 35.81 1.52 6.89
C TYR A 167 36.00 2.72 7.82
N GLN A 168 36.38 3.86 7.24
CA GLN A 168 36.53 5.14 7.94
C GLN A 168 35.42 6.11 7.54
N TYR A 169 34.98 6.95 8.48
CA TYR A 169 34.02 8.01 8.20
C TYR A 169 34.72 9.23 7.57
N ASP A 170 35.18 9.07 6.34
CA ASP A 170 35.97 10.03 5.57
C ASP A 170 35.14 10.88 4.61
N GLN A 171 33.82 10.64 4.54
CA GLN A 171 32.87 11.25 3.61
C GLN A 171 33.18 10.96 2.13
N GLN A 172 33.94 9.88 1.85
CA GLN A 172 34.13 9.38 0.49
C GLN A 172 33.04 8.36 0.17
N PHE A 173 32.17 8.72 -0.77
CA PHE A 173 31.09 7.88 -1.28
C PHE A 173 31.44 7.35 -2.67
N ASP A 174 30.70 6.36 -3.17
CA ASP A 174 30.91 5.78 -4.51
C ASP A 174 30.91 6.84 -5.62
N TRP A 175 30.11 7.91 -5.46
CA TRP A 175 30.02 9.03 -6.40
C TRP A 175 31.08 10.12 -6.19
N THR A 176 31.87 10.08 -5.12
CA THR A 176 32.98 11.01 -4.91
C THR A 176 34.29 10.48 -5.50
N ILE A 177 34.35 9.21 -5.91
CA ILE A 177 35.56 8.58 -6.46
C ILE A 177 35.57 8.77 -8.00
N GLY A 178 36.24 9.83 -8.48
CA GLY A 178 36.44 10.13 -9.90
C GLY A 178 36.62 11.62 -10.18
N SER A 179 37.40 11.99 -11.21
CA SER A 179 37.63 13.40 -11.54
C SER A 179 36.32 14.13 -11.88
N ASP A 180 36.10 15.29 -11.25
CA ASP A 180 34.90 16.14 -11.36
C ASP A 180 34.34 16.28 -12.78
N SER A 181 35.19 16.32 -13.80
CA SER A 181 34.78 16.58 -15.19
C SER A 181 34.03 15.42 -15.86
N GLU A 182 34.41 14.17 -15.57
CA GLU A 182 33.77 13.00 -16.21
C GLU A 182 32.44 12.66 -15.54
N TRP A 183 32.38 12.76 -14.21
CA TRP A 183 31.18 12.45 -13.44
C TRP A 183 30.05 13.45 -13.73
N GLU A 184 30.34 14.76 -13.72
CA GLU A 184 29.36 15.80 -14.05
C GLU A 184 28.87 15.70 -15.51
N SER A 185 29.75 15.33 -16.44
CA SER A 185 29.41 15.13 -17.85
C SER A 185 28.52 13.90 -18.07
N LYS A 186 28.82 12.77 -17.39
CA LYS A 186 27.98 11.56 -17.42
C LYS A 186 26.61 11.79 -16.80
N PHE A 187 26.54 12.39 -15.61
CA PHE A 187 25.27 12.64 -14.92
C PHE A 187 24.38 13.68 -15.62
N ARG A 188 24.95 14.73 -16.23
CA ARG A 188 24.16 15.67 -17.06
C ARG A 188 23.54 14.97 -18.27
N LYS A 189 24.27 14.08 -18.93
CA LYS A 189 23.75 13.28 -20.05
C LYS A 189 22.68 12.28 -19.60
N GLN A 190 22.85 11.66 -18.44
CA GLN A 190 21.89 10.69 -17.90
C GLN A 190 20.60 11.36 -17.41
N ARG A 191 20.67 12.45 -16.63
CA ARG A 191 19.48 13.22 -16.21
C ARG A 191 18.65 13.73 -17.39
N ARG A 192 19.32 14.14 -18.47
CA ARG A 192 18.64 14.58 -19.70
C ARG A 192 17.86 13.43 -20.33
N ARG A 193 18.47 12.24 -20.43
CA ARG A 193 17.79 11.03 -20.94
C ARG A 193 16.66 10.54 -20.04
N GLU A 194 16.85 10.52 -18.73
CA GLU A 194 15.83 10.06 -17.77
C GLU A 194 14.65 11.04 -17.67
N SER A 195 14.90 12.35 -17.75
CA SER A 195 13.83 13.35 -17.85
C SER A 195 13.05 13.22 -19.17
N GLU A 196 13.76 12.97 -20.29
CA GLU A 196 13.13 12.72 -21.60
C GLU A 196 12.32 11.40 -21.59
N GLN A 197 12.82 10.34 -20.94
CA GLN A 197 12.11 9.07 -20.79
C GLN A 197 10.89 9.18 -19.87
N SER A 198 11.03 9.80 -18.70
CA SER A 198 9.93 10.05 -17.77
C SER A 198 8.85 10.93 -18.40
N PHE A 199 9.24 11.92 -19.20
CA PHE A 199 8.32 12.73 -19.99
C PHE A 199 7.59 11.88 -21.05
N LEU A 200 8.30 11.02 -21.79
CA LEU A 200 7.71 10.12 -22.78
C LEU A 200 6.77 9.09 -22.16
N GLU A 201 7.12 8.51 -21.01
CA GLU A 201 6.29 7.53 -20.30
C GLU A 201 4.99 8.16 -19.81
N ASN A 202 5.06 9.35 -19.19
CA ASN A 202 3.89 10.11 -18.78
C ASN A 202 3.02 10.52 -19.98
N TYR A 203 3.64 10.92 -21.09
CA TYR A 203 2.94 11.25 -22.33
C TYR A 203 2.19 10.03 -22.90
N ASN A 204 2.86 8.87 -22.96
CA ASN A 204 2.30 7.62 -23.46
C ASN A 204 1.22 7.02 -22.55
N GLU A 205 1.35 7.19 -21.23
CA GLU A 205 0.32 6.78 -20.26
C GLU A 205 -0.94 7.65 -20.39
N LYS A 206 -0.76 8.96 -20.56
CA LYS A 206 -1.87 9.89 -20.80
C LYS A 206 -2.58 9.62 -22.13
N HIS A 207 -1.84 9.25 -23.18
CA HIS A 207 -2.40 8.83 -24.47
C HIS A 207 -3.16 7.50 -24.37
N ARG A 208 -2.58 6.49 -23.71
CA ARG A 208 -3.26 5.20 -23.48
C ARG A 208 -4.55 5.35 -22.67
N ASN A 209 -4.57 6.22 -21.67
CA ASN A 209 -5.80 6.50 -20.92
C ASN A 209 -6.86 7.20 -21.78
N ARG A 210 -6.47 8.12 -22.67
CA ARG A 210 -7.40 8.75 -23.64
C ARG A 210 -7.96 7.74 -24.64
N GLU A 211 -7.16 6.80 -25.11
CA GLU A 211 -7.63 5.75 -26.02
C GLU A 211 -8.57 4.76 -25.34
N LYS A 212 -8.29 4.39 -24.08
CA LYS A 212 -9.20 3.56 -23.28
C LYS A 212 -10.55 4.24 -23.07
N ILE A 213 -10.56 5.54 -22.76
CA ILE A 213 -11.80 6.33 -22.64
C ILE A 213 -12.54 6.37 -23.99
N ARG A 214 -11.83 6.56 -25.11
CA ARG A 214 -12.44 6.51 -26.46
C ARG A 214 -13.03 5.15 -26.81
N GLN A 215 -12.34 4.06 -26.48
CA GLN A 215 -12.83 2.70 -26.73
C GLN A 215 -14.03 2.38 -25.84
N GLN A 216 -14.02 2.83 -24.59
CA GLN A 216 -15.13 2.68 -23.67
C GLN A 216 -16.38 3.44 -24.16
N ASN A 217 -16.21 4.69 -24.61
CA ASN A 217 -17.30 5.48 -25.19
C ASN A 217 -17.85 4.87 -26.50
N LYS A 218 -17.00 4.17 -27.29
CA LYS A 218 -17.42 3.44 -28.49
C LYS A 218 -18.19 2.15 -28.17
N LEU A 219 -17.82 1.46 -27.09
CA LEU A 219 -18.50 0.24 -26.61
C LEU A 219 -19.86 0.56 -25.96
N GLU A 220 -20.00 1.73 -25.37
CA GLU A 220 -21.26 2.22 -24.78
C GLU A 220 -22.22 2.83 -25.81
N GLY A 221 -21.88 2.82 -27.11
CA GLY A 221 -22.79 3.22 -28.19
C GLY A 221 -23.24 4.68 -28.15
N ILE A 222 -22.44 5.58 -27.57
CA ILE A 222 -22.76 7.01 -27.50
C ILE A 222 -22.28 7.68 -28.79
N GLU A 223 -23.06 7.53 -29.86
CA GLU A 223 -23.07 8.49 -30.97
C GLU A 223 -24.26 9.42 -30.77
N GLY A 224 -24.00 10.73 -30.91
CA GLY A 224 -24.81 11.80 -30.38
C GLY A 224 -26.31 11.71 -30.69
N SER A 225 -27.11 11.84 -29.63
CA SER A 225 -28.40 12.52 -29.65
C SER A 225 -28.60 13.18 -28.29
N GLU A 226 -28.82 14.49 -28.30
CA GLU A 226 -29.33 15.25 -27.16
C GLU A 226 -30.72 14.70 -26.80
N ASP A 227 -31.06 14.74 -25.51
CA ASP A 227 -32.34 14.35 -24.90
C ASP A 227 -32.54 12.87 -24.55
N THR A 228 -31.90 12.40 -23.47
CA THR A 228 -32.49 11.41 -22.52
C THR A 228 -31.68 11.30 -21.21
N GLU A 229 -31.23 12.42 -20.63
CA GLU A 229 -30.38 12.42 -19.42
C GLU A 229 -31.13 12.29 -18.06
N SER A 230 -32.47 12.37 -18.04
CA SER A 230 -33.19 12.56 -16.78
C SER A 230 -33.56 11.29 -16.00
N THR A 231 -33.64 10.10 -16.63
CA THR A 231 -34.28 8.92 -15.99
C THR A 231 -33.31 7.77 -15.68
N GLN A 232 -32.13 7.72 -16.31
CA GLN A 232 -31.09 6.72 -16.01
C GLN A 232 -30.14 7.17 -14.88
N PHE A 233 -30.02 8.49 -14.64
CA PHE A 233 -29.17 9.05 -13.59
C PHE A 233 -29.75 8.82 -12.17
N SER A 234 -31.08 8.87 -12.01
CA SER A 234 -31.76 8.65 -10.72
C SER A 234 -31.60 7.21 -10.22
N ASN A 235 -31.81 6.22 -11.10
CA ASN A 235 -31.70 4.80 -10.77
C ASN A 235 -30.25 4.36 -10.45
N SER A 236 -29.25 5.00 -11.06
CA SER A 236 -27.82 4.75 -10.78
C SER A 236 -27.37 5.34 -9.43
N ILE A 237 -27.87 6.53 -9.08
CA ILE A 237 -27.57 7.16 -7.78
C ILE A 237 -28.18 6.36 -6.62
N GLU A 238 -29.37 5.80 -6.81
CA GLU A 238 -30.09 5.08 -5.75
C GLU A 238 -29.45 3.72 -5.45
N ARG A 239 -29.03 2.97 -6.48
CA ARG A 239 -28.22 1.75 -6.33
C ARG A 239 -26.86 2.02 -5.69
N ASN A 240 -26.19 3.11 -6.07
CA ASN A 240 -24.92 3.52 -5.47
C ASN A 240 -25.08 3.92 -3.99
N LYS A 241 -26.20 4.56 -3.63
CA LYS A 241 -26.53 4.89 -2.22
C LYS A 241 -26.82 3.63 -1.39
N GLN A 242 -27.52 2.64 -1.95
CA GLN A 242 -27.81 1.36 -1.29
C GLN A 242 -26.54 0.53 -1.08
N GLN A 243 -25.66 0.41 -2.10
CA GLN A 243 -24.38 -0.28 -1.97
C GLN A 243 -23.45 0.39 -0.94
N ARG A 244 -23.40 1.72 -0.90
CA ARG A 244 -22.64 2.47 0.11
C ARG A 244 -23.19 2.27 1.53
N ARG A 245 -24.51 2.11 1.70
CA ARG A 245 -25.11 1.78 3.01
C ARG A 245 -24.77 0.37 3.46
N LEU A 246 -24.87 -0.63 2.57
CA LEU A 246 -24.49 -2.01 2.86
C LEU A 246 -22.99 -2.14 3.16
N GLN A 247 -22.14 -1.40 2.45
CA GLN A 247 -20.70 -1.37 2.73
C GLN A 247 -20.40 -0.75 4.10
N LYS A 248 -21.06 0.36 4.45
CA LYS A 248 -20.95 0.98 5.79
C LYS A 248 -21.43 0.07 6.93
N LEU A 249 -22.47 -0.74 6.71
CA LEU A 249 -22.95 -1.73 7.68
C LEU A 249 -21.97 -2.89 7.85
N LYS A 250 -21.37 -3.39 6.76
CA LYS A 250 -20.33 -4.43 6.78
C LYS A 250 -19.02 -3.94 7.43
N ASP A 251 -18.65 -2.69 7.18
CA ASP A 251 -17.46 -2.07 7.77
C ASP A 251 -17.67 -1.77 9.27
N LYS A 252 -18.89 -1.42 9.69
CA LYS A 252 -19.26 -1.24 11.11
C LYS A 252 -19.18 -2.56 11.89
N ASP A 253 -19.74 -3.65 11.35
CA ASP A 253 -19.70 -4.97 11.97
C ASP A 253 -18.26 -5.57 12.00
N ARG A 254 -17.40 -5.17 11.05
CA ARG A 254 -15.97 -5.49 11.08
C ARG A 254 -15.22 -4.70 12.15
N GLN A 255 -15.58 -3.42 12.32
CA GLN A 255 -14.99 -2.52 13.30
C GLN A 255 -15.40 -2.88 14.73
N ASP A 256 -16.66 -3.27 14.95
CA ASP A 256 -17.17 -3.72 16.25
C ASP A 256 -16.47 -5.03 16.70
N ARG A 257 -16.17 -5.94 15.77
CA ARG A 257 -15.39 -7.17 16.05
C ARG A 257 -13.92 -6.90 16.36
N LEU A 258 -13.30 -5.90 15.72
CA LEU A 258 -11.92 -5.51 16.01
C LEU A 258 -11.80 -4.77 17.35
N ILE A 259 -12.81 -3.98 17.72
CA ILE A 259 -12.88 -3.30 19.02
C ILE A 259 -13.07 -4.31 20.16
N ASP A 260 -13.92 -5.32 19.97
CA ASP A 260 -14.08 -6.44 20.91
C ASP A 260 -12.78 -7.25 21.06
N TYR A 261 -12.07 -7.49 19.96
CA TYR A 261 -10.75 -8.12 19.97
C TYR A 261 -9.71 -7.30 20.74
N ASN A 262 -9.58 -5.99 20.46
CA ASN A 262 -8.62 -5.13 21.15
C ASN A 262 -8.96 -4.95 22.64
N ARG A 263 -10.24 -4.95 23.00
CA ARG A 263 -10.70 -4.94 24.39
C ARG A 263 -10.35 -6.24 25.11
N LYS A 264 -10.45 -7.39 24.42
CA LYS A 264 -10.01 -8.68 24.95
C LYS A 264 -8.49 -8.76 25.06
N VAL A 265 -7.72 -8.25 24.10
CA VAL A 265 -6.24 -8.24 24.19
C VAL A 265 -5.74 -7.39 25.37
N GLN A 266 -6.47 -6.35 25.78
CA GLN A 266 -6.11 -5.53 26.95
C GLN A 266 -6.38 -6.18 28.31
N THR A 267 -7.26 -7.19 28.38
CA THR A 267 -7.60 -7.86 29.65
C THR A 267 -6.82 -9.15 29.91
N TRP A 268 -6.15 -9.69 28.88
CA TRP A 268 -5.35 -10.90 28.99
C TRP A 268 -3.88 -10.48 29.20
N GLY A 269 -3.35 -10.71 30.40
CA GLY A 269 -1.96 -10.42 30.73
C GLY A 269 -0.98 -11.06 29.73
N ARG A 270 0.14 -10.38 29.51
CA ARG A 270 1.20 -10.69 28.53
C ARG A 270 1.52 -12.21 28.47
N PRO A 271 1.17 -12.92 27.37
CA PRO A 271 1.58 -14.31 27.19
C PRO A 271 3.03 -14.37 26.70
N GLU A 272 3.75 -15.44 27.05
CA GLU A 272 5.12 -15.66 26.58
C GLU A 272 5.16 -15.95 25.07
N GLU A 273 6.30 -15.61 24.44
CA GLU A 273 6.53 -15.55 22.99
C GLU A 273 6.10 -16.82 22.21
N LYS A 274 6.11 -18.00 22.84
CA LYS A 274 5.67 -19.27 22.25
C LYS A 274 4.15 -19.43 22.14
N GLU A 275 3.38 -18.81 23.04
CA GLU A 275 1.91 -18.83 22.98
C GLU A 275 1.40 -17.88 21.90
N MET A 276 2.11 -16.78 21.64
CA MET A 276 1.79 -15.86 20.54
C MET A 276 1.88 -16.52 19.17
N ASP A 277 2.90 -17.36 18.92
CA ASP A 277 3.02 -18.10 17.66
C ASP A 277 1.90 -19.15 17.49
N GLN A 278 1.48 -19.78 18.57
CA GLN A 278 0.37 -20.74 18.57
C GLN A 278 -0.99 -20.07 18.33
N VAL A 279 -1.23 -18.92 18.96
CA VAL A 279 -2.44 -18.11 18.75
C VAL A 279 -2.45 -17.50 17.34
N ALA A 280 -1.31 -17.03 16.84
CA ALA A 280 -1.18 -16.54 15.46
C ALA A 280 -1.41 -17.66 14.44
N PHE A 281 -0.94 -18.88 14.71
CA PHE A 281 -1.19 -20.06 13.88
C PHE A 281 -2.67 -20.46 13.88
N GLN A 282 -3.32 -20.52 15.04
CA GLN A 282 -4.76 -20.79 15.16
C GLN A 282 -5.63 -19.68 14.53
N MET A 283 -5.19 -18.43 14.61
CA MET A 283 -5.84 -17.31 13.92
C MET A 283 -5.72 -17.45 12.40
N LYS A 284 -4.56 -17.86 11.90
CA LYS A 284 -4.32 -18.09 10.47
C LYS A 284 -5.14 -19.26 9.93
N GLU A 285 -5.34 -20.30 10.76
CA GLU A 285 -6.21 -21.44 10.45
C GLU A 285 -7.69 -21.01 10.38
N LYS A 286 -8.17 -20.22 11.35
CA LYS A 286 -9.54 -19.69 11.33
C LYS A 286 -9.79 -18.66 10.22
N GLU A 287 -8.80 -17.85 9.87
CA GLU A 287 -8.90 -16.93 8.73
C GLU A 287 -9.02 -17.70 7.41
N LEU A 288 -8.23 -18.77 7.25
CA LEU A 288 -8.30 -19.65 6.08
C LEU A 288 -9.66 -20.37 6.02
N GLU A 289 -10.16 -20.87 7.14
CA GLU A 289 -11.47 -21.51 7.24
C GLU A 289 -12.62 -20.55 6.88
N LEU A 290 -12.53 -19.30 7.34
CA LEU A 290 -13.50 -18.25 7.00
C LEU A 290 -13.42 -17.87 5.50
N GLU A 291 -12.24 -17.92 4.90
CA GLU A 291 -12.05 -17.66 3.47
C GLU A 291 -12.61 -18.81 2.61
N MET A 292 -12.39 -20.07 3.02
CA MET A 292 -13.03 -21.24 2.39
C MET A 292 -14.56 -21.22 2.51
N LEU A 293 -15.10 -20.81 3.66
CA LEU A 293 -16.56 -20.66 3.85
C LEU A 293 -17.14 -19.58 2.93
N LYS A 294 -16.45 -18.45 2.75
CA LYS A 294 -16.86 -17.40 1.81
C LYS A 294 -16.82 -17.85 0.36
N GLU A 295 -15.80 -18.62 -0.04
CA GLU A 295 -15.75 -19.21 -1.37
C GLU A 295 -16.89 -20.21 -1.59
N ARG A 296 -17.21 -21.02 -0.57
CA ARG A 296 -18.32 -21.97 -0.64
C ARG A 296 -19.69 -21.28 -0.74
N GLU A 297 -19.90 -20.18 -0.01
CA GLU A 297 -21.10 -19.35 -0.15
C GLU A 297 -21.20 -18.74 -1.56
N GLN A 298 -20.11 -18.21 -2.11
CA GLN A 298 -20.09 -17.68 -3.48
C GLN A 298 -20.37 -18.77 -4.52
N GLN A 299 -19.88 -19.99 -4.31
CA GLN A 299 -20.19 -21.12 -5.20
C GLN A 299 -21.67 -21.50 -5.15
N LEU A 300 -22.26 -21.57 -3.96
CA LEU A 300 -23.70 -21.83 -3.78
C LEU A 300 -24.56 -20.74 -4.42
N GLU A 301 -24.14 -19.48 -4.34
CA GLU A 301 -24.85 -18.36 -4.96
C GLU A 301 -24.81 -18.45 -6.50
N ARG A 302 -23.65 -18.77 -7.08
CA ARG A 302 -23.51 -19.03 -8.52
C ARG A 302 -24.30 -20.26 -8.98
N GLU A 303 -24.47 -21.26 -8.13
CA GLU A 303 -25.26 -22.45 -8.44
C GLU A 303 -26.76 -22.14 -8.42
N LYS A 304 -27.23 -21.35 -7.46
CA LYS A 304 -28.60 -20.83 -7.42
C LYS A 304 -28.92 -19.94 -8.62
N GLU A 305 -27.99 -19.10 -9.06
CA GLU A 305 -28.16 -18.30 -10.28
C GLU A 305 -28.29 -19.18 -11.53
N ARG A 306 -27.46 -20.22 -11.66
CA ARG A 306 -27.54 -21.19 -12.77
C ARG A 306 -28.85 -21.98 -12.77
N GLN A 307 -29.35 -22.38 -11.60
CA GLN A 307 -30.67 -23.03 -11.49
C GLN A 307 -31.81 -22.09 -11.92
N LYS A 308 -31.79 -20.84 -11.48
CA LYS A 308 -32.79 -19.83 -11.91
C LYS A 308 -32.75 -19.59 -13.42
N GLU A 309 -31.56 -19.61 -14.02
CA GLU A 309 -31.40 -19.46 -15.46
C GLU A 309 -31.93 -20.68 -16.22
N GLN A 310 -31.67 -21.90 -15.73
CA GLN A 310 -32.25 -23.13 -16.29
C GLN A 310 -33.79 -23.14 -16.23
N GLU A 311 -34.37 -22.81 -15.08
CA GLU A 311 -35.83 -22.72 -14.92
C GLU A 311 -36.45 -21.68 -15.87
N ARG A 312 -35.75 -20.56 -16.08
CA ARG A 312 -36.20 -19.53 -17.03
C ARG A 312 -36.19 -20.06 -18.47
N LEU A 313 -35.13 -20.76 -18.88
CA LEU A 313 -35.03 -21.35 -20.22
C LEU A 313 -36.08 -22.44 -20.45
N GLU A 314 -36.41 -23.24 -19.45
CA GLU A 314 -37.48 -24.24 -19.54
C GLU A 314 -38.86 -23.58 -19.73
N ARG A 315 -39.16 -22.53 -18.95
CA ARG A 315 -40.40 -21.75 -19.12
C ARG A 315 -40.50 -21.08 -20.48
N GLU A 316 -39.38 -20.61 -21.04
CA GLU A 316 -39.36 -20.04 -22.39
C GLU A 316 -39.65 -21.12 -23.46
N LYS A 317 -39.08 -22.32 -23.33
CA LYS A 317 -39.36 -23.47 -24.22
C LYS A 317 -40.81 -23.92 -24.14
N GLU A 318 -41.42 -23.96 -22.95
CA GLU A 318 -42.84 -24.29 -22.79
C GLU A 318 -43.75 -23.26 -23.46
N LYS A 319 -43.45 -21.96 -23.29
CA LYS A 319 -44.19 -20.88 -23.96
C LYS A 319 -44.07 -20.95 -25.48
N GLU A 320 -42.91 -21.37 -25.99
CA GLU A 320 -42.69 -21.56 -27.42
C GLU A 320 -43.46 -22.77 -27.98
N LYS A 321 -43.45 -23.90 -27.27
CA LYS A 321 -44.30 -25.05 -27.62
C LYS A 321 -45.78 -24.68 -27.66
N TYR A 322 -46.26 -23.96 -26.65
CA TYR A 322 -47.66 -23.51 -26.60
C TYR A 322 -48.01 -22.58 -27.77
N ARG A 323 -47.11 -21.66 -28.15
CA ARG A 323 -47.31 -20.80 -29.34
C ARG A 323 -47.39 -21.61 -30.62
N GLN A 324 -46.48 -22.57 -30.81
CA GLN A 324 -46.48 -23.44 -32.00
C GLN A 324 -47.74 -24.30 -32.09
N GLU A 325 -48.24 -24.81 -30.96
CA GLU A 325 -49.46 -25.61 -30.91
C GLU A 325 -50.72 -24.78 -31.20
N LYS A 326 -50.77 -23.56 -30.67
CA LYS A 326 -51.85 -22.60 -30.98
C LYS A 326 -51.86 -22.18 -32.45
N GLU A 327 -50.70 -21.89 -33.04
CA GLU A 327 -50.58 -21.58 -34.47
C GLU A 327 -50.97 -22.76 -35.37
N ARG A 328 -50.83 -23.99 -34.88
CA ARG A 328 -51.23 -25.21 -35.60
C ARG A 328 -52.75 -25.39 -35.58
N GLN A 329 -53.39 -25.10 -34.44
CA GLN A 329 -54.85 -25.12 -34.28
C GLN A 329 -55.56 -23.98 -35.04
N GLU A 330 -54.89 -22.85 -35.27
CA GLU A 330 -55.44 -21.75 -36.08
C GLU A 330 -55.30 -21.98 -37.60
N LYS A 331 -54.55 -23.00 -38.02
CA LYS A 331 -54.34 -23.39 -39.44
C LYS A 331 -55.18 -24.59 -39.89
N GLU A 332 -55.77 -25.33 -38.97
CA GLU A 332 -56.80 -26.36 -39.21
C GLU A 332 -58.19 -25.73 -39.15
#